data_AF-A0A7T4X367-F1
#
_entry.id   AF-A0A7T4X367-F1
#
_cell.length_a   1.000
_cell.length_b   1.000
_cell.length_c   1.000
_cell.angle_alpha   90.00
_cell.angle_beta   90.00
_cell.angle_gamma   90.00
#
_symmetry.space_group_name_H-M   'P 1'
#
loop_
_entity.id
_entity.type
_entity.pdbx_description
1 polymer ?
#
loop_
_entity_poly.entity_id
_entity_poly.type
_entity_poly.pdbx_seq_one_letter_code
_entity_poly.pdbx_strand_id
1 'polypeptide(L)'
;MKKFSILLLGALLFLSACSNAESELNDFYDDFTQSLTEEKDLADINEEYNTLESEKSELQEQLNDANLEEINNISPDLIENTEQRLELLDEESEMMASAKEAFEDAKTSVEEISDESYKQEAESLVQSMAARFEAHETLNNTYKEALASEMELFEYLGEEEVTQDVIDEHLNQIAEYSEPINEASSTFTEETEKVNQIKTEIEQILEAQ
;
A
#
# COMPACT_ATOMS: atom_id res chain seq x y z
N MET A 1 -60.19 -52.58 -10.32
CA MET A 1 -60.07 -51.13 -10.53
C MET A 1 -58.89 -50.63 -9.73
N LYS A 2 -57.86 -50.14 -10.43
CA LYS A 2 -56.59 -49.67 -9.90
C LYS A 2 -56.81 -48.47 -8.97
N LYS A 3 -56.16 -48.44 -7.81
CA LYS A 3 -55.90 -47.19 -7.09
C LYS A 3 -54.38 -47.07 -6.93
N PHE A 4 -53.86 -46.03 -7.58
CA PHE A 4 -52.46 -45.65 -7.68
C PHE A 4 -51.86 -45.41 -6.29
N SER A 5 -50.73 -46.05 -6.02
CA SER A 5 -49.74 -45.52 -5.07
C SER A 5 -49.07 -44.32 -5.75
N ILE A 6 -49.28 -43.11 -5.24
CA ILE A 6 -48.48 -41.94 -5.63
C ILE A 6 -47.35 -41.86 -4.61
N LEU A 7 -46.16 -42.20 -5.08
CA LEU A 7 -44.88 -41.92 -4.45
C LEU A 7 -44.67 -40.40 -4.57
N LEU A 8 -44.77 -39.67 -3.46
CA LEU A 8 -44.37 -38.26 -3.40
C LEU A 8 -42.96 -38.21 -2.83
N LEU A 9 -41.96 -38.41 -3.68
CA LEU A 9 -40.56 -38.13 -3.36
C LEU A 9 -40.32 -36.67 -3.73
N GLY A 10 -40.59 -35.77 -2.78
CA GLY A 10 -40.39 -34.34 -2.94
C GLY A 10 -38.91 -34.02 -3.01
N ALA A 11 -38.50 -33.28 -4.03
CA ALA A 11 -37.19 -32.67 -4.15
C ALA A 11 -36.97 -31.71 -2.98
N LEU A 12 -36.08 -32.08 -2.05
CA LEU A 12 -35.65 -31.28 -0.90
C LEU A 12 -34.13 -31.40 -0.76
N LEU A 13 -33.36 -31.04 -1.78
CA LEU A 13 -31.89 -31.04 -1.70
C LEU A 13 -31.27 -30.05 -2.71
N PHE A 14 -31.42 -28.73 -2.50
CA PHE A 14 -30.57 -27.73 -3.18
C PHE A 14 -30.28 -26.45 -2.36
N LEU A 15 -30.74 -26.35 -1.10
CA LEU A 15 -30.51 -25.14 -0.27
C LEU A 15 -29.28 -25.24 0.66
N SER A 16 -28.60 -26.40 0.73
CA SER A 16 -27.41 -26.58 1.58
C SER A 16 -26.08 -26.34 0.86
N ALA A 17 -26.10 -26.17 -0.47
CA ALA A 17 -24.89 -25.95 -1.26
C ALA A 17 -24.51 -24.45 -1.29
N CYS A 18 -25.49 -23.55 -1.42
CA CYS A 18 -25.24 -22.11 -1.35
C CYS A 18 -24.70 -21.68 0.02
N SER A 19 -25.27 -22.20 1.12
CA SER A 19 -24.78 -21.83 2.46
C SER A 19 -23.38 -22.39 2.78
N ASN A 20 -22.91 -23.40 2.06
CA ASN A 20 -21.55 -23.95 2.24
C ASN A 20 -20.53 -23.13 1.45
N ALA A 21 -20.86 -22.79 0.20
CA ALA A 21 -20.02 -21.94 -0.64
C ALA A 21 -19.87 -20.51 -0.09
N GLU A 22 -20.94 -19.94 0.50
CA GLU A 22 -20.87 -18.65 1.19
C GLU A 22 -19.98 -18.70 2.44
N SER A 23 -19.99 -19.83 3.17
CA SER A 23 -19.09 -20.03 4.31
C SER A 23 -17.63 -20.10 3.86
N GLU A 24 -17.34 -20.84 2.80
CA GLU A 24 -15.99 -20.94 2.21
C GLU A 24 -15.48 -19.56 1.74
N LEU A 25 -16.35 -18.76 1.10
CA LEU A 25 -16.02 -17.38 0.72
C LEU A 25 -15.80 -16.48 1.93
N ASN A 26 -16.61 -16.64 2.98
CA ASN A 26 -16.44 -15.88 4.23
C ASN A 26 -15.12 -16.21 4.92
N ASP A 27 -14.73 -17.49 4.97
CA ASP A 27 -13.46 -17.91 5.59
C ASP A 27 -12.27 -17.29 4.83
N PHE A 28 -12.28 -17.33 3.49
CA PHE A 28 -11.32 -16.60 2.66
C PHE A 28 -11.29 -15.09 2.96
N TYR A 29 -12.47 -14.48 3.06
CA TYR A 29 -12.60 -13.04 3.27
C TYR A 29 -12.12 -12.62 4.67
N ASP A 30 -12.37 -13.44 5.68
CA ASP A 30 -11.87 -13.24 7.04
C ASP A 30 -10.33 -13.31 7.07
N ASP A 31 -9.72 -14.29 6.41
CA ASP A 31 -8.25 -14.37 6.28
C ASP A 31 -7.68 -13.12 5.57
N PHE A 32 -8.33 -12.67 4.49
CA PHE A 32 -7.93 -11.44 3.80
C PHE A 32 -8.05 -10.20 4.70
N THR A 33 -9.18 -10.00 5.37
CA THR A 33 -9.35 -8.83 6.23
C THR A 33 -8.44 -8.86 7.45
N GLN A 34 -8.08 -10.06 7.93
CA GLN A 34 -7.08 -10.23 8.97
C GLN A 34 -5.70 -9.74 8.51
N SER A 35 -5.30 -9.98 7.25
CA SER A 35 -4.02 -9.48 6.73
C SER A 35 -3.96 -7.95 6.70
N LEU A 36 -5.10 -7.27 6.48
CA LEU A 36 -5.19 -5.80 6.51
C LEU A 36 -4.98 -5.21 7.91
N THR A 37 -5.10 -6.02 8.98
CA THR A 37 -4.86 -5.52 10.34
C THR A 37 -3.39 -5.21 10.62
N GLU A 38 -2.48 -5.78 9.83
CA GLU A 38 -1.05 -5.45 9.84
C GLU A 38 -0.78 -4.06 9.26
N GLU A 39 -1.73 -3.49 8.50
CA GLU A 39 -1.63 -2.15 7.88
C GLU A 39 -2.27 -1.04 8.73
N LYS A 40 -2.73 -1.33 9.96
CA LYS A 40 -3.56 -0.42 10.76
C LYS A 40 -2.88 0.91 11.12
N ASP A 41 -1.55 0.92 11.24
CA ASP A 41 -0.77 2.07 11.68
C ASP A 41 -0.22 2.88 10.48
N LEU A 42 -0.49 2.47 9.23
CA LEU A 42 -0.07 3.20 8.03
C LEU A 42 -0.62 4.64 7.98
N ALA A 43 -1.81 4.88 8.54
CA ALA A 43 -2.38 6.22 8.58
C ALA A 43 -1.56 7.15 9.48
N ASP A 44 -1.08 6.64 10.61
CA ASP A 44 -0.28 7.40 11.58
C ASP A 44 1.11 7.69 10.99
N ILE A 45 1.75 6.70 10.34
CA ILE A 45 3.00 6.93 9.60
C ILE A 45 2.84 8.02 8.53
N ASN A 46 1.76 7.97 7.76
CA ASN A 46 1.52 8.99 6.73
C ASN A 46 1.32 10.38 7.34
N GLU A 47 0.67 10.50 8.50
CA GLU A 47 0.53 11.79 9.20
C GLU A 47 1.89 12.31 9.69
N GLU A 48 2.73 11.44 10.25
CA GLU A 48 4.08 11.78 10.69
C GLU A 48 4.98 12.20 9.51
N TYR A 49 4.96 11.42 8.42
CA TYR A 49 5.71 11.74 7.20
C TYR A 49 5.31 13.12 6.64
N ASN A 50 4.01 13.44 6.59
CA ASN A 50 3.53 14.75 6.13
C ASN A 50 3.92 15.89 7.07
N THR A 51 4.03 15.62 8.36
CA THR A 51 4.56 16.58 9.34
C THR A 51 6.04 16.87 9.03
N LEU A 52 6.85 15.84 8.81
CA LEU A 52 8.26 15.99 8.43
C LEU A 52 8.45 16.72 7.09
N GLU A 53 7.59 16.48 6.09
CA GLU A 53 7.62 17.26 4.84
C GLU A 53 7.31 18.74 5.06
N SER A 54 6.41 19.05 5.99
CA SER A 54 6.09 20.43 6.36
C SER A 54 7.29 21.10 7.06
N GLU A 55 7.93 20.40 7.99
CA GLU A 55 9.14 20.87 8.68
C GLU A 55 10.30 21.08 7.71
N LYS A 56 10.52 20.15 6.76
CA LYS A 56 11.48 20.31 5.67
C LYS A 56 11.23 21.58 4.89
N SER A 57 9.97 21.86 4.53
CA SER A 57 9.61 23.06 3.79
C SER A 57 9.94 24.35 4.56
N GLU A 58 9.75 24.36 5.88
CA GLU A 58 10.11 25.49 6.74
C GLU A 58 11.64 25.69 6.84
N LEU A 59 12.40 24.60 6.92
CA LEU A 59 13.87 24.64 6.88
C LEU A 59 14.38 25.14 5.52
N GLN A 60 13.78 24.69 4.42
CA GLN A 60 14.13 25.14 3.07
C GLN A 60 13.80 26.63 2.85
N GLU A 61 12.70 27.14 3.42
CA GLU A 61 12.38 28.57 3.33
C GLU A 61 13.47 29.43 3.98
N GLN A 62 14.06 28.96 5.09
CA GLN A 62 15.15 29.65 5.78
C GLN A 62 16.43 29.74 4.94
N LEU A 63 16.64 28.83 3.97
CA LEU A 63 17.82 28.85 3.10
C LEU A 63 17.83 30.00 2.08
N ASN A 64 16.67 30.54 1.70
CA ASN A 64 16.56 31.49 0.58
C ASN A 64 17.41 32.76 0.72
N ASP A 65 17.57 33.25 1.95
CA ASP A 65 18.36 34.45 2.27
C ASP A 65 19.55 34.13 3.20
N ALA A 66 19.84 32.85 3.43
CA ALA A 66 20.87 32.40 4.37
C ALA A 66 22.28 32.67 3.84
N ASN A 67 23.17 33.11 4.73
CA ASN A 67 24.61 33.09 4.48
C ASN A 67 25.21 31.71 4.81
N LEU A 68 26.47 31.46 4.44
CA LEU A 68 27.12 30.16 4.64
C LEU A 68 27.11 29.64 6.09
N GLU A 69 27.25 30.52 7.09
CA GLU A 69 27.16 30.13 8.50
C GLU A 69 25.74 29.66 8.86
N GLU A 70 24.71 30.32 8.32
CA GLU A 70 23.30 29.93 8.52
C GLU A 70 22.99 28.63 7.79
N ILE A 71 23.44 28.45 6.55
CA ILE A 71 23.29 27.20 5.78
C ILE A 71 23.92 26.03 6.56
N ASN A 72 25.14 26.19 7.07
CA ASN A 72 25.82 25.16 7.85
C ASN A 72 25.11 24.81 9.18
N ASN A 73 24.29 25.71 9.71
CA ASN A 73 23.48 25.43 10.90
C ASN A 73 22.14 24.74 10.55
N ILE A 74 21.59 24.97 9.34
CA ILE A 74 20.32 24.39 8.87
C ILE A 74 20.51 23.02 8.23
N SER A 75 21.62 22.79 7.53
CA SER A 75 21.94 21.53 6.84
C SER A 75 21.82 20.29 7.75
N PRO A 76 22.33 20.29 8.99
CA PRO A 76 22.15 19.16 9.91
C PRO A 76 20.68 18.82 10.20
N ASP A 77 19.81 19.83 10.34
CA ASP A 77 18.38 19.61 10.60
C ASP A 77 17.67 19.04 9.36
N LEU A 78 18.09 19.44 8.15
CA LEU A 78 17.60 18.86 6.89
C LEU A 78 18.05 17.41 6.70
N ILE A 79 19.28 17.09 7.11
CA ILE A 79 19.81 15.72 7.12
C ILE A 79 19.00 14.86 8.09
N GLU A 80 18.84 15.30 9.35
CA GLU A 80 18.06 14.57 10.37
C GLU A 80 16.61 14.35 9.91
N ASN A 81 15.96 15.37 9.34
CA ASN A 81 14.62 15.24 8.79
C ASN A 81 14.54 14.20 7.65
N THR A 82 15.57 14.12 6.81
CA THR A 82 15.64 13.13 5.72
C THR A 82 15.87 11.71 6.25
N GLU A 83 16.69 11.54 7.28
CA GLU A 83 16.86 10.26 7.98
C GLU A 83 15.55 9.78 8.61
N GLN A 84 14.80 10.67 9.27
CA GLN A 84 13.51 10.35 9.89
C GLN A 84 12.47 9.93 8.84
N ARG A 85 12.40 10.63 7.70
CA ARG A 85 11.52 10.23 6.59
C ARG A 85 11.91 8.87 6.01
N LEU A 86 13.21 8.56 5.90
CA LEU A 86 13.68 7.23 5.48
C LEU A 86 13.27 6.13 6.48
N GLU A 87 13.39 6.39 7.78
CA GLU A 87 12.99 5.44 8.84
C GLU A 87 11.49 5.11 8.76
N LEU A 88 10.64 6.12 8.54
CA LEU A 88 9.20 5.91 8.35
C LEU A 88 8.88 5.08 7.09
N LEU A 89 9.61 5.29 5.99
CA LEU A 89 9.44 4.47 4.78
C LEU A 89 9.92 3.02 4.99
N ASP A 90 10.91 2.80 5.84
CA ASP A 90 11.35 1.46 6.24
C ASP A 90 10.28 0.78 7.12
N GLU A 91 9.73 1.48 8.11
CA GLU A 91 8.65 0.96 8.96
C GLU A 91 7.39 0.62 8.14
N GLU A 92 7.01 1.48 7.20
CA GLU A 92 5.93 1.20 6.25
C GLU A 92 6.22 -0.06 5.41
N SER A 93 7.46 -0.24 4.94
CA SER A 93 7.87 -1.43 4.17
C SER A 93 7.75 -2.70 5.00
N GLU A 94 8.11 -2.66 6.29
CA GLU A 94 7.99 -3.80 7.20
C GLU A 94 6.53 -4.17 7.48
N MET A 95 5.65 -3.19 7.66
CA MET A 95 4.21 -3.42 7.79
C MET A 95 3.63 -4.06 6.54
N MET A 96 3.97 -3.53 5.36
CA MET A 96 3.48 -4.06 4.09
C MET A 96 4.02 -5.47 3.80
N ALA A 97 5.25 -5.78 4.21
CA ALA A 97 5.79 -7.13 4.14
C ALA A 97 5.06 -8.10 5.10
N SER A 98 4.72 -7.64 6.32
CA SER A 98 3.96 -8.43 7.30
C SER A 98 2.53 -8.70 6.80
N ALA A 99 1.88 -7.68 6.23
CA ALA A 99 0.57 -7.81 5.58
C ALA A 99 0.62 -8.82 4.42
N LYS A 100 1.67 -8.80 3.61
CA LYS A 100 1.89 -9.76 2.51
C LYS A 100 2.09 -11.19 3.01
N GLU A 101 2.81 -11.37 4.12
CA GLU A 101 2.98 -12.69 4.74
C GLU A 101 1.64 -13.22 5.28
N ALA A 102 0.90 -12.40 6.02
CA ALA A 102 -0.44 -12.76 6.51
C ALA A 102 -1.43 -13.05 5.38
N PHE A 103 -1.26 -12.41 4.21
CA PHE A 103 -2.12 -12.61 3.05
C PHE A 103 -1.92 -13.98 2.36
N GLU A 104 -0.82 -14.69 2.59
CA GLU A 104 -0.60 -16.03 2.01
C GLU A 104 -1.60 -17.07 2.53
N ASP A 105 -2.16 -16.87 3.73
CA ASP A 105 -3.23 -17.72 4.27
C ASP A 105 -4.50 -17.58 3.42
N ALA A 106 -4.94 -16.34 3.16
CA ALA A 106 -6.09 -16.05 2.30
C ALA A 106 -5.92 -16.67 0.90
N LYS A 107 -4.73 -16.52 0.31
CA LYS A 107 -4.42 -17.11 -1.01
C LYS A 107 -4.53 -18.63 -1.03
N THR A 108 -4.23 -19.31 0.08
CA THR A 108 -4.38 -20.76 0.19
C THR A 108 -5.85 -21.16 0.32
N SER A 109 -6.64 -20.39 1.07
CA SER A 109 -8.07 -20.62 1.30
C SER A 109 -8.93 -20.51 0.03
N VAL A 110 -8.46 -19.80 -1.01
CA VAL A 110 -9.14 -19.72 -2.32
C VAL A 110 -9.41 -21.10 -2.94
N GLU A 111 -8.51 -22.06 -2.76
CA GLU A 111 -8.66 -23.40 -3.34
C GLU A 111 -9.80 -24.22 -2.70
N GLU A 112 -10.25 -23.82 -1.52
CA GLU A 112 -11.33 -24.47 -0.77
C GLU A 112 -12.73 -24.01 -1.23
N ILE A 113 -12.81 -22.92 -2.00
CA ILE A 113 -14.07 -22.38 -2.51
C ILE A 113 -14.61 -23.26 -3.64
N SER A 114 -15.75 -23.88 -3.38
CA SER A 114 -16.40 -24.85 -4.27
C SER A 114 -17.23 -24.20 -5.38
N ASP A 115 -17.79 -23.00 -5.12
CA ASP A 115 -18.53 -22.26 -6.15
C ASP A 115 -17.57 -21.50 -7.07
N GLU A 116 -17.60 -21.83 -8.35
CA GLU A 116 -16.68 -21.27 -9.35
C GLU A 116 -16.81 -19.74 -9.49
N SER A 117 -18.00 -19.16 -9.26
CA SER A 117 -18.17 -17.71 -9.31
C SER A 117 -17.50 -17.04 -8.12
N TYR A 118 -17.67 -17.59 -6.93
CA TYR A 118 -17.04 -17.06 -5.72
C TYR A 118 -15.52 -17.26 -5.74
N LYS A 119 -15.06 -18.40 -6.27
CA LYS A 119 -13.64 -18.67 -6.46
C LYS A 119 -13.01 -17.65 -7.42
N GLN A 120 -13.67 -17.36 -8.53
CA GLN A 120 -13.18 -16.35 -9.48
C GLN A 120 -13.06 -14.95 -8.85
N GLU A 121 -14.01 -14.56 -8.00
CA GLU A 121 -13.97 -13.29 -7.29
C GLU A 121 -12.79 -13.24 -6.28
N ALA A 122 -12.60 -14.33 -5.52
CA ALA A 122 -11.50 -14.46 -4.58
C ALA A 122 -10.12 -14.47 -5.29
N GLU A 123 -10.00 -15.18 -6.42
CA GLU A 123 -8.79 -15.16 -7.27
C GLU A 123 -8.48 -13.75 -7.81
N SER A 124 -9.51 -13.00 -8.19
CA SER A 124 -9.39 -11.60 -8.62
C SER A 124 -8.86 -10.70 -7.50
N LEU A 125 -9.35 -10.89 -6.27
CA LEU A 125 -8.84 -10.19 -5.09
C LEU A 125 -7.38 -10.54 -4.83
N VAL A 126 -7.01 -11.83 -4.89
CA VAL A 126 -5.63 -12.30 -4.73
C VAL A 126 -4.70 -11.67 -5.75
N GLN A 127 -5.09 -11.65 -7.01
CA GLN A 127 -4.30 -11.03 -8.06
C GLN A 127 -4.11 -9.53 -7.82
N SER A 128 -5.19 -8.82 -7.48
CA SER A 128 -5.16 -7.36 -7.28
C SER A 128 -4.37 -6.97 -6.03
N MET A 129 -4.47 -7.75 -4.95
CA MET A 129 -3.71 -7.51 -3.73
C MET A 129 -2.21 -7.77 -3.94
N ALA A 130 -1.85 -8.83 -4.69
CA ALA A 130 -0.46 -9.07 -5.08
C ALA A 130 0.12 -7.91 -5.90
N ALA A 131 -0.65 -7.39 -6.86
CA ALA A 131 -0.26 -6.22 -7.64
C ALA A 131 -0.13 -4.95 -6.78
N ARG A 132 -1.02 -4.76 -5.79
CA ARG A 132 -0.93 -3.65 -4.81
C ARG A 132 0.36 -3.73 -4.00
N PHE A 133 0.77 -4.91 -3.53
CA PHE A 133 2.03 -5.08 -2.81
C PHE A 133 3.25 -4.74 -3.67
N GLU A 134 3.27 -5.18 -4.94
CA GLU A 134 4.36 -4.87 -5.87
C GLU A 134 4.41 -3.37 -6.23
N ALA A 135 3.24 -2.75 -6.40
CA ALA A 135 3.13 -1.32 -6.66
C ALA A 135 3.60 -0.48 -5.46
N HIS A 136 3.27 -0.92 -4.23
CA HIS A 136 3.77 -0.31 -3.00
C HIS A 136 5.29 -0.40 -2.89
N GLU A 137 5.86 -1.59 -3.08
CA GLU A 137 7.32 -1.79 -3.05
C GLU A 137 8.03 -0.88 -4.05
N THR A 138 7.47 -0.75 -5.26
CA THR A 138 8.00 0.16 -6.29
C THR A 138 7.92 1.62 -5.84
N LEU A 139 6.77 2.06 -5.31
CA LEU A 139 6.57 3.42 -4.82
C LEU A 139 7.54 3.77 -3.68
N ASN A 140 7.62 2.91 -2.68
CA ASN A 140 8.47 3.12 -1.50
C ASN A 140 9.96 3.18 -1.88
N ASN A 141 10.42 2.27 -2.75
CA ASN A 141 11.80 2.30 -3.25
C ASN A 141 12.09 3.57 -4.06
N THR A 142 11.14 4.02 -4.89
CA THR A 142 11.29 5.26 -5.67
C THR A 142 11.42 6.48 -4.75
N TYR A 143 10.63 6.54 -3.67
CA TYR A 143 10.79 7.58 -2.66
C TYR A 143 12.15 7.52 -1.94
N LYS A 144 12.62 6.33 -1.57
CA LYS A 144 13.94 6.16 -0.94
C LYS A 144 15.09 6.63 -1.83
N GLU A 145 15.02 6.38 -3.15
CA GLU A 145 16.01 6.88 -4.11
C GLU A 145 15.98 8.41 -4.24
N ALA A 146 14.78 9.01 -4.21
CA ALA A 146 14.62 10.46 -4.20
C ALA A 146 15.19 11.08 -2.90
N LEU A 147 14.90 10.48 -1.73
CA LEU A 147 15.43 10.91 -0.45
C LEU A 147 16.96 10.76 -0.35
N ALA A 148 17.54 9.73 -0.98
CA ALA A 148 18.99 9.61 -1.08
C ALA A 148 19.59 10.78 -1.88
N SER A 149 18.92 11.23 -2.95
CA SER A 149 19.35 12.42 -3.71
C SER A 149 19.13 13.73 -2.94
N GLU A 150 18.07 13.84 -2.14
CA GLU A 150 17.88 14.95 -1.20
C GLU A 150 19.00 14.97 -0.14
N MET A 151 19.38 13.81 0.40
CA MET A 151 20.47 13.67 1.36
C MET A 151 21.79 14.19 0.80
N GLU A 152 22.15 13.80 -0.42
CA GLU A 152 23.36 14.28 -1.10
C GLU A 152 23.40 15.81 -1.21
N LEU A 153 22.26 16.45 -1.53
CA LEU A 153 22.16 17.91 -1.54
C LEU A 153 22.38 18.50 -0.15
N PHE A 154 21.72 17.96 0.87
CA PHE A 154 21.79 18.53 2.21
C PHE A 154 23.15 18.32 2.87
N GLU A 155 23.84 17.21 2.59
CA GLU A 155 25.24 16.99 2.94
C GLU A 155 26.15 18.02 2.26
N TYR A 156 25.95 18.25 0.95
CA TYR A 156 26.73 19.25 0.21
C TYR A 156 26.55 20.66 0.79
N LEU A 157 25.32 21.03 1.19
CA LEU A 157 25.05 22.32 1.81
C LEU A 157 25.82 22.55 3.12
N GLY A 158 26.22 21.47 3.81
CA GLY A 158 26.99 21.53 5.06
C GLY A 158 28.52 21.65 4.87
N GLU A 159 29.01 21.70 3.63
CA GLU A 159 30.44 21.80 3.34
C GLU A 159 31.02 23.21 3.56
N GLU A 160 32.35 23.30 3.73
CA GLU A 160 33.06 24.59 3.90
C GLU A 160 32.94 25.51 2.67
N GLU A 161 32.77 24.94 1.47
CA GLU A 161 32.65 25.69 0.21
C GLU A 161 31.48 25.16 -0.64
N VAL A 162 30.43 25.98 -0.76
CA VAL A 162 29.25 25.68 -1.58
C VAL A 162 29.18 26.60 -2.80
N THR A 163 28.72 26.07 -3.93
CA THR A 163 28.57 26.82 -5.18
C THR A 163 27.20 26.58 -5.80
N GLN A 164 26.62 27.62 -6.40
CA GLN A 164 25.30 27.52 -7.02
C GLN A 164 25.26 26.47 -8.15
N ASP A 165 26.35 26.33 -8.92
CA ASP A 165 26.40 25.38 -10.03
C ASP A 165 26.22 23.92 -9.55
N VAL A 166 26.80 23.56 -8.40
CA VAL A 166 26.66 22.21 -7.81
C VAL A 166 25.30 22.04 -7.14
N ILE A 167 24.76 23.08 -6.48
CA ILE A 167 23.39 23.08 -5.96
C ILE A 167 22.39 22.81 -7.08
N ASP A 168 22.55 23.49 -8.22
CA ASP A 168 21.67 23.32 -9.38
C ASP A 168 21.78 21.90 -9.97
N GLU A 169 22.97 21.27 -9.94
CA GLU A 169 23.15 19.87 -10.35
C GLU A 169 22.35 18.91 -9.47
N HIS A 170 22.48 19.03 -8.14
CA HIS A 170 21.70 18.22 -7.19
C HIS A 170 20.18 18.45 -7.33
N LEU A 171 19.73 19.71 -7.47
CA LEU A 171 18.32 20.02 -7.67
C LEU A 171 17.76 19.40 -8.95
N ASN A 172 18.55 19.38 -10.03
CA ASN A 172 18.16 18.69 -11.26
C ASN A 172 18.05 17.18 -11.05
N GLN A 173 19.00 16.55 -10.34
CA GLN A 173 18.95 15.13 -10.00
C GLN A 173 17.72 14.78 -9.16
N ILE A 174 17.39 15.59 -8.14
CA ILE A 174 16.17 15.42 -7.35
C ILE A 174 14.92 15.53 -8.24
N ALA A 175 14.90 16.51 -9.16
CA ALA A 175 13.76 16.72 -10.05
C ALA A 175 13.50 15.55 -11.01
N GLU A 176 14.51 14.72 -11.32
CA GLU A 176 14.34 13.52 -12.15
C GLU A 176 13.39 12.49 -11.52
N TYR A 177 13.23 12.49 -10.18
CA TYR A 177 12.33 11.57 -9.48
C TYR A 177 10.86 12.02 -9.49
N SER A 178 10.55 13.23 -9.96
CA SER A 178 9.16 13.72 -9.98
C SER A 178 8.23 12.85 -10.84
N GLU A 179 8.66 12.47 -12.04
CA GLU A 179 7.86 11.63 -12.94
C GLU A 179 7.75 10.18 -12.42
N PRO A 180 8.85 9.50 -12.03
CA PRO A 180 8.79 8.17 -11.42
C PRO A 180 7.88 8.07 -10.19
N ILE A 181 7.97 9.04 -9.26
CA ILE A 181 7.10 9.06 -8.06
C ILE A 181 5.63 9.16 -8.47
N ASN A 182 5.30 10.04 -9.44
CA ASN A 182 3.93 10.20 -9.91
C ASN A 182 3.40 8.92 -10.58
N GLU A 183 4.22 8.25 -11.39
CA GLU A 183 3.83 7.00 -12.05
C GLU A 183 3.62 5.86 -11.04
N ALA A 184 4.56 5.68 -10.11
CA ALA A 184 4.45 4.67 -9.07
C ALA A 184 3.25 4.93 -8.13
N SER A 185 3.01 6.20 -7.78
CA SER A 185 1.87 6.62 -6.94
C SER A 185 0.54 6.37 -7.65
N SER A 186 0.43 6.69 -8.94
CA SER A 186 -0.74 6.38 -9.76
C SER A 186 -1.00 4.88 -9.79
N THR A 187 0.05 4.08 -10.01
CA THR A 187 -0.06 2.62 -10.05
C THR A 187 -0.54 2.05 -8.73
N PHE A 188 0.06 2.47 -7.60
CA PHE A 188 -0.37 2.02 -6.27
C PHE A 188 -1.82 2.42 -5.96
N THR A 189 -2.23 3.63 -6.38
CA THR A 189 -3.61 4.11 -6.23
C THR A 189 -4.58 3.25 -7.04
N GLU A 190 -4.28 2.98 -8.31
CA GLU A 190 -5.12 2.16 -9.19
C GLU A 190 -5.29 0.73 -8.66
N GLU A 191 -4.23 0.09 -8.18
CA GLU A 191 -4.32 -1.25 -7.60
C GLU A 191 -5.09 -1.25 -6.26
N THR A 192 -4.92 -0.20 -5.44
CA THR A 192 -5.70 -0.04 -4.21
C THR A 192 -7.20 0.17 -4.50
N GLU A 193 -7.55 0.93 -5.53
CA GLU A 193 -8.94 1.10 -5.97
C GLU A 193 -9.56 -0.21 -6.46
N LYS A 194 -8.81 -1.02 -7.22
CA LYS A 194 -9.26 -2.36 -7.66
C LYS A 194 -9.54 -3.29 -6.48
N VAL A 195 -8.63 -3.35 -5.50
CA VAL A 195 -8.83 -4.13 -4.28
C VAL A 195 -10.10 -3.69 -3.56
N ASN A 196 -10.30 -2.39 -3.39
CA ASN A 196 -11.50 -1.85 -2.73
C ASN A 196 -12.80 -2.14 -3.48
N GLN A 197 -12.76 -2.13 -4.82
CA GLN A 197 -13.90 -2.49 -5.65
C GLN A 197 -14.28 -3.97 -5.44
N ILE A 198 -13.33 -4.88 -5.59
CA ILE A 198 -13.56 -6.33 -5.45
C ILE A 198 -14.01 -6.67 -4.03
N LYS A 199 -13.40 -6.03 -3.02
CA LYS A 199 -13.82 -6.13 -1.63
C LYS A 199 -15.31 -5.81 -1.46
N THR A 200 -15.76 -4.70 -2.05
CA THR A 200 -17.18 -4.30 -2.02
C THR A 200 -18.09 -5.31 -2.72
N GLU A 201 -17.62 -5.93 -3.82
CA GLU A 201 -18.35 -6.96 -4.56
C GLU A 201 -18.51 -8.25 -3.71
N ILE A 202 -17.45 -8.68 -3.02
CA ILE A 202 -17.50 -9.82 -2.08
C ILE A 202 -18.40 -9.52 -0.89
N GLU A 203 -18.30 -8.33 -0.28
CA GLU A 203 -19.18 -7.91 0.82
C GLU A 203 -20.66 -7.98 0.41
N GLN A 204 -21.01 -7.56 -0.81
CA GLN A 204 -22.39 -7.65 -1.31
C GLN A 204 -22.86 -9.10 -1.48
N ILE A 205 -21.98 -10.03 -1.88
CA ILE A 205 -22.30 -11.46 -1.94
C ILE A 205 -22.62 -11.98 -0.53
N LEU A 206 -21.81 -11.62 0.46
CA LEU A 206 -21.96 -12.06 1.85
C LEU A 206 -23.17 -11.41 2.56
N GLU A 207 -23.52 -10.16 2.21
CA GLU A 207 -24.61 -9.36 2.80
C GLU A 207 -26.00 -9.57 2.16
N ALA A 208 -26.14 -10.22 1.00
CA ALA A 208 -27.40 -10.35 0.25
C ALA A 208 -28.51 -11.22 0.90
N GLN A 209 -28.54 -11.28 2.24
CA GLN A 209 -29.43 -12.05 3.10
C GLN A 209 -30.71 -11.28 3.51
#